data_AF-A0A4Q2CXN2-F1
#
_entry.id   AF-A0A4Q2CXN2-F1
#
_cell.length_a   1.000
_cell.length_b   1.000
_cell.length_c   1.000
_cell.angle_alpha   90.00
_cell.angle_beta   90.00
_cell.angle_gamma   90.00
#
_symmetry.space_group_name_H-M   'P 1'
#
loop_
_entity.id
_entity.type
_entity.pdbx_description
1 polymer ?
#
loop_
_entity_poly.entity_id
_entity_poly.type
_entity_poly.pdbx_seq_one_letter_code
_entity_poly.pdbx_strand_id
1 'polypeptide(L)'
;MGQPKPKARKKKTAAQLGNLFKARQFLTGIRHQDYDTDQADANQSQASPSRPARASPLRNISEKLQQVTSKLKITQTQLYNERRKVQRAKGTSSLAKKNARSIEKENQVLGKEIEQLRRVQGAAEQEQLEKEKGFCQKISHMEESSSRLRTTLRNMTKRVRRISDIKLTASRRATKQATEFSLKEDGGAFSAQARGMAREMVNCGVPERKVGDAIQKIGQAMGLKVKQKMSEGTVRRAVLEGGVMADLQLGYELSNTPELSETYKSSPLAQREESYLKPDDFIFRCRETSGDHAADQFKGHRMMGDWKMKDLEMRLGLEALQQGDIEQVPSEDEILRVGREKLSQMPEEEHRKLTLFIRAGCSMHKDLNTVKGGDEAMKTWWEESGNTPPMLLPNKWNAAASSTKGSAKVKKEQEVLKQGATQLTTLAGMILKNKDTKKGQQEIYTWWMHNE
;
A
#
# COMPACT_ATOMS: atom_id res chain seq x y z
N MET A 1 41.04 10.09 -5.09
CA MET A 1 41.45 10.07 -3.67
C MET A 1 41.99 8.67 -3.39
N GLY A 2 43.24 8.41 -3.01
CA GLY A 2 44.25 9.26 -2.40
C GLY A 2 45.05 8.43 -1.38
N GLN A 3 45.54 7.25 -1.79
CA GLN A 3 46.23 6.34 -0.87
C GLN A 3 47.60 6.89 -0.43
N PRO A 4 47.94 6.85 0.87
CA PRO A 4 49.24 7.31 1.34
C PRO A 4 50.33 6.28 1.02
N LYS A 5 51.33 6.70 0.24
CA LYS A 5 52.55 5.90 -0.05
C LYS A 5 53.34 5.67 1.25
N PRO A 6 53.89 4.46 1.49
CA PRO A 6 54.79 4.22 2.62
C PRO A 6 56.11 4.98 2.41
N LYS A 7 56.53 5.77 3.40
CA LYS A 7 57.81 6.52 3.34
C LYS A 7 58.99 5.57 3.56
N ALA A 8 59.94 5.58 2.63
CA ALA A 8 61.16 4.79 2.70
C ALA A 8 62.00 5.14 3.95
N ARG A 9 62.28 4.14 4.80
CA ARG A 9 63.25 4.26 5.90
C ARG A 9 64.63 3.81 5.39
N LYS A 10 65.63 4.68 5.54
CA LYS A 10 67.00 4.49 5.02
C LYS A 10 67.64 3.23 5.62
N LYS A 11 68.13 2.32 4.76
CA LYS A 11 69.04 1.23 5.18
C LYS A 11 70.33 1.86 5.73
N LYS A 12 70.54 1.79 7.05
CA LYS A 12 71.86 1.99 7.64
C LYS A 12 72.50 0.62 7.91
N THR A 13 73.44 0.29 7.03
CA THR A 13 74.69 -0.45 7.30
C THR A 13 74.62 -1.69 8.21
N ALA A 14 74.76 -2.86 7.58
CA ALA A 14 75.11 -4.13 8.22
C ALA A 14 76.56 -4.14 8.73
N ALA A 15 76.85 -3.29 9.73
CA ALA A 15 78.20 -3.07 10.26
C ALA A 15 78.21 -2.82 11.78
N GLN A 16 77.44 -3.61 12.55
CA GLN A 16 77.52 -3.60 14.03
C GLN A 16 76.99 -4.85 14.76
N LEU A 17 76.81 -5.99 14.06
CA LEU A 17 76.39 -7.28 14.63
C LEU A 17 77.31 -8.42 14.19
N GLY A 18 78.63 -8.24 14.36
CA GLY A 18 79.64 -9.19 13.84
C GLY A 18 80.86 -9.47 14.73
N ASN A 19 80.92 -8.96 15.97
CA ASN A 19 82.16 -8.94 16.77
C ASN A 19 82.06 -9.47 18.22
N LEU A 20 81.12 -10.39 18.52
CA LEU A 20 81.04 -11.03 19.84
C LEU A 20 80.86 -12.57 19.81
N PHE A 21 81.37 -13.24 18.76
CA PHE A 21 81.40 -14.72 18.70
C PHE A 21 82.72 -15.33 18.17
N LYS A 22 83.82 -14.55 18.14
CA LYS A 22 85.17 -15.02 17.76
C LYS A 22 86.26 -14.56 18.76
N ALA A 23 86.22 -15.11 19.97
CA ALA A 23 87.33 -15.00 20.93
C ALA A 23 87.41 -16.21 21.91
N ARG A 24 86.90 -17.38 21.53
CA ARG A 24 86.91 -18.60 22.37
C ARG A 24 87.29 -19.86 21.60
N GLN A 25 88.40 -19.78 20.85
CA GLN A 25 89.21 -20.91 20.35
C GLN A 25 90.34 -20.33 19.50
N PHE A 26 91.52 -20.09 20.09
CA PHE A 26 92.84 -20.10 19.42
C PHE A 26 93.94 -19.83 20.47
N LEU A 27 94.42 -20.90 21.12
CA LEU A 27 95.82 -21.07 21.56
C LEU A 27 96.02 -22.48 22.13
N THR A 28 95.72 -23.49 21.31
CA THR A 28 96.17 -24.87 21.46
C THR A 28 96.55 -25.40 20.09
N GLY A 29 97.82 -25.76 19.91
CA GLY A 29 98.28 -26.61 18.82
C GLY A 29 98.59 -25.94 17.46
N ILE A 30 99.88 -25.78 17.20
CA ILE A 30 100.62 -26.18 15.97
C ILE A 30 102.11 -26.03 16.38
N ARG A 31 102.90 -27.12 16.47
CA ARG A 31 103.60 -27.82 15.37
C ARG A 31 104.66 -26.92 14.70
N HIS A 32 105.85 -27.39 14.33
CA HIS A 32 106.59 -28.65 14.52
C HIS A 32 108.04 -28.35 14.06
N GLN A 33 108.94 -29.33 14.17
CA GLN A 33 110.25 -29.41 13.52
C GLN A 33 111.40 -28.57 14.08
N ASP A 34 112.65 -29.05 14.05
CA ASP A 34 113.19 -30.43 14.04
C ASP A 34 114.67 -30.30 14.45
N TYR A 35 115.25 -31.31 15.10
CA TYR A 35 116.64 -31.78 14.93
C TYR A 35 116.87 -33.00 15.85
N ASP A 36 116.48 -34.16 15.34
CA ASP A 36 117.24 -35.42 15.47
C ASP A 36 118.67 -35.21 14.90
N THR A 37 119.73 -35.97 15.19
CA THR A 37 119.97 -37.22 15.95
C THR A 37 121.48 -37.30 16.29
N ASP A 38 121.98 -38.48 16.69
CA ASP A 38 123.40 -38.90 16.76
C ASP A 38 124.16 -38.44 18.01
N GLN A 39 124.89 -39.27 18.77
CA GLN A 39 125.17 -40.73 18.77
C GLN A 39 125.33 -41.11 20.28
N ALA A 40 124.87 -42.25 20.82
CA ALA A 40 125.26 -43.63 20.55
C ALA A 40 126.75 -43.93 20.76
N ASP A 41 127.12 -44.29 22.00
CA ASP A 41 128.09 -45.35 22.40
C ASP A 41 128.43 -45.15 23.89
N ALA A 42 128.54 -46.12 24.82
CA ALA A 42 128.81 -47.57 24.86
C ALA A 42 130.12 -47.85 25.62
N ASN A 43 130.17 -49.00 26.30
CA ASN A 43 131.36 -49.65 26.89
C ASN A 43 132.04 -48.97 28.12
N GLN A 44 132.11 -49.68 29.26
CA GLN A 44 133.29 -50.41 29.77
C GLN A 44 134.27 -49.49 30.54
N SER A 45 135.10 -49.92 31.50
CA SER A 45 135.39 -51.24 32.06
C SER A 45 135.88 -51.09 33.52
N GLN A 46 135.76 -52.19 34.27
CA GLN A 46 136.65 -52.69 35.34
C GLN A 46 137.97 -51.91 35.60
N ALA A 47 138.35 -51.76 36.88
CA ALA A 47 139.46 -52.50 37.51
C ALA A 47 139.99 -51.87 38.82
N SER A 48 140.04 -52.67 39.88
CA SER A 48 141.03 -52.56 40.97
C SER A 48 142.36 -53.21 40.52
N PRO A 49 143.48 -53.22 41.29
CA PRO A 49 143.86 -52.42 42.47
C PRO A 49 145.28 -51.78 42.36
N SER A 50 145.68 -50.91 43.30
CA SER A 50 147.07 -50.90 43.85
C SER A 50 147.28 -49.91 45.01
N ARG A 51 147.87 -50.40 46.12
CA ARG A 51 148.73 -49.64 47.06
C ARG A 51 150.07 -49.27 46.36
N PRO A 52 150.94 -48.38 46.89
CA PRO A 52 150.96 -47.71 48.20
C PRO A 52 150.59 -46.20 48.05
N ALA A 53 150.91 -45.20 48.91
CA ALA A 53 151.76 -45.11 50.11
C ALA A 53 151.24 -44.09 51.14
N ARG A 54 152.10 -43.62 52.06
CA ARG A 54 151.80 -42.63 53.12
C ARG A 54 152.09 -41.19 52.66
N ALA A 55 151.14 -40.26 52.81
CA ALA A 55 151.42 -38.82 53.01
C ALA A 55 150.24 -38.05 53.63
N SER A 56 150.45 -37.52 54.85
CA SER A 56 149.87 -36.30 55.46
C SER A 56 148.33 -36.04 55.45
N PRO A 57 147.64 -36.05 56.62
CA PRO A 57 146.17 -35.89 56.75
C PRO A 57 145.51 -34.58 56.29
N LEU A 58 146.26 -33.55 55.88
CA LEU A 58 145.72 -32.18 55.75
C LEU A 58 145.02 -31.87 54.41
N ARG A 59 145.25 -32.62 53.33
CA ARG A 59 144.63 -32.36 52.01
C ARG A 59 143.14 -32.75 51.94
N ASN A 60 142.75 -33.86 52.59
CA ASN A 60 141.40 -34.44 52.47
C ASN A 60 140.30 -33.58 53.14
N ILE A 61 140.68 -32.70 54.08
CA ILE A 61 139.75 -31.74 54.70
C ILE A 61 139.48 -30.57 53.74
N SER A 62 140.48 -30.11 52.98
CA SER A 62 140.39 -28.97 52.07
C SER A 62 139.35 -29.18 50.95
N GLU A 63 139.37 -30.33 50.28
CA GLU A 63 138.43 -30.66 49.19
C GLU A 63 136.98 -30.77 49.69
N LYS A 64 136.77 -31.37 50.87
CA LYS A 64 135.44 -31.43 51.51
C LYS A 64 134.94 -30.04 51.87
N LEU A 65 135.82 -29.16 52.37
CA LEU A 65 135.48 -27.78 52.69
C LEU A 65 135.08 -27.01 51.42
N GLN A 66 135.84 -27.15 50.33
CA GLN A 66 135.48 -26.59 49.01
C GLN A 66 134.13 -27.11 48.48
N GLN A 67 133.84 -28.41 48.60
CA GLN A 67 132.52 -28.97 48.22
C GLN A 67 131.38 -28.43 49.09
N VAL A 68 131.58 -28.23 50.39
CA VAL A 68 130.58 -27.62 51.27
C VAL A 68 130.38 -26.15 50.91
N THR A 69 131.45 -25.40 50.63
CA THR A 69 131.35 -24.00 50.21
C THR A 69 130.65 -23.83 48.85
N SER A 70 130.92 -24.70 47.87
CA SER A 70 130.22 -24.64 46.57
C SER A 70 128.75 -25.03 46.69
N LYS A 71 128.42 -26.08 47.47
CA LYS A 71 127.03 -26.44 47.80
C LYS A 71 126.31 -25.30 48.53
N LEU A 72 126.95 -24.64 49.49
CA LEU A 72 126.40 -23.47 50.20
C LEU A 72 126.11 -22.30 49.24
N LYS A 73 127.00 -22.04 48.27
CA LYS A 73 126.83 -20.98 47.27
C LYS A 73 125.68 -21.30 46.30
N ILE A 74 125.53 -22.56 45.90
CA ILE A 74 124.41 -23.06 45.08
C ILE A 74 123.09 -22.92 45.87
N THR A 75 123.03 -23.38 47.12
CA THR A 75 121.79 -23.30 47.92
C THR A 75 121.44 -21.86 48.28
N GLN A 76 122.40 -20.97 48.56
CA GLN A 76 122.15 -19.53 48.69
C GLN A 76 121.55 -18.94 47.41
N THR A 77 122.07 -19.32 46.23
CA THR A 77 121.56 -18.87 44.93
C THR A 77 120.14 -19.39 44.67
N GLN A 78 119.87 -20.66 44.99
CA GLN A 78 118.52 -21.25 44.94
C GLN A 78 117.55 -20.52 45.87
N LEU A 79 117.94 -20.29 47.13
CA LEU A 79 117.09 -19.62 48.14
C LEU A 79 116.82 -18.15 47.76
N TYR A 80 117.79 -17.45 47.15
CA TYR A 80 117.57 -16.13 46.55
C TYR A 80 116.58 -16.18 45.38
N ASN A 81 116.72 -17.16 44.47
CA ASN A 81 115.82 -17.33 43.33
C ASN A 81 114.39 -17.70 43.77
N GLU A 82 114.23 -18.57 44.77
CA GLU A 82 112.92 -18.90 45.35
C GLU A 82 112.31 -17.69 46.06
N ARG A 83 113.08 -16.89 46.81
CA ARG A 83 112.60 -15.61 47.35
C ARG A 83 112.11 -14.67 46.24
N ARG A 84 112.80 -14.57 45.10
CA ARG A 84 112.32 -13.79 43.93
C ARG A 84 111.07 -14.39 43.29
N LYS A 85 110.95 -15.72 43.17
CA LYS A 85 109.72 -16.39 42.68
C LYS A 85 108.54 -16.10 43.59
N VAL A 86 108.69 -16.26 44.90
CA VAL A 86 107.67 -15.94 45.91
C VAL A 86 107.28 -14.46 45.84
N GLN A 87 108.24 -13.55 45.69
CA GLN A 87 107.95 -12.12 45.58
C GLN A 87 107.18 -11.77 44.28
N ARG A 88 107.53 -12.39 43.15
CA ARG A 88 106.74 -12.28 41.90
C ARG A 88 105.33 -12.85 42.07
N ALA A 89 105.19 -14.01 42.71
CA ALA A 89 103.89 -14.63 42.99
C ALA A 89 103.01 -13.79 43.93
N LYS A 90 103.60 -13.10 44.93
CA LYS A 90 102.90 -12.11 45.75
C LYS A 90 102.44 -10.90 44.92
N GLY A 91 103.27 -10.42 44.00
CA GLY A 91 102.93 -9.36 43.06
C GLY A 91 101.76 -9.73 42.14
N THR A 92 101.81 -10.90 41.48
CA THR A 92 100.73 -11.38 40.61
C THR A 92 99.45 -11.71 41.39
N SER A 93 99.55 -12.26 42.60
CA SER A 93 98.39 -12.48 43.49
C SER A 93 97.74 -11.15 43.92
N SER A 94 98.53 -10.12 44.21
CA SER A 94 98.02 -8.78 44.53
C SER A 94 97.31 -8.15 43.32
N LEU A 95 97.88 -8.26 42.12
CA LEU A 95 97.26 -7.77 40.88
C LEU A 95 95.97 -8.56 40.56
N ALA A 96 95.98 -9.88 40.68
CA ALA A 96 94.80 -10.73 40.48
C ALA A 96 93.67 -10.36 41.47
N LYS A 97 93.98 -10.08 42.74
CA LYS A 97 93.00 -9.62 43.73
C LYS A 97 92.42 -8.23 43.39
N LYS A 98 93.22 -7.32 42.82
CA LYS A 98 92.72 -6.02 42.33
C LYS A 98 91.79 -6.21 41.13
N ASN A 99 92.18 -7.04 40.16
CA ASN A 99 91.39 -7.31 38.97
C ASN A 99 90.07 -8.02 39.32
N ALA A 100 90.09 -9.01 40.23
CA ALA A 100 88.89 -9.68 40.72
C ALA A 100 87.89 -8.69 41.36
N ARG A 101 88.38 -7.74 42.17
CA ARG A 101 87.56 -6.67 42.75
C ARG A 101 87.03 -5.66 41.71
N SER A 102 87.71 -5.47 40.58
CA SER A 102 87.19 -4.65 39.47
C SER A 102 86.04 -5.38 38.77
N ILE A 103 86.28 -6.63 38.39
CA ILE A 103 85.30 -7.50 37.73
C ILE A 103 84.05 -7.70 38.62
N GLU A 104 84.22 -7.83 39.93
CA GLU A 104 83.11 -7.93 40.88
C GLU A 104 82.25 -6.65 40.90
N LYS A 105 82.86 -5.46 40.86
CA LYS A 105 82.13 -4.18 40.73
C LYS A 105 81.43 -4.04 39.38
N GLU A 106 82.11 -4.41 38.29
CA GLU A 106 81.53 -4.39 36.94
C GLU A 106 80.32 -5.34 36.85
N ASN A 107 80.42 -6.55 37.40
CA ASN A 107 79.31 -7.50 37.49
C ASN A 107 78.15 -6.97 38.35
N GLN A 108 78.42 -6.24 39.44
CA GLN A 108 77.37 -5.59 40.24
C GLN A 108 76.65 -4.46 39.47
N VAL A 109 77.36 -3.73 38.61
CA VAL A 109 76.76 -2.70 37.74
C VAL A 109 75.92 -3.35 36.64
N LEU A 110 76.49 -4.33 35.90
CA LEU A 110 75.78 -5.06 34.85
C LEU A 110 74.55 -5.80 35.40
N GLY A 111 74.62 -6.36 36.61
CA GLY A 111 73.47 -7.00 37.26
C GLY A 111 72.32 -6.03 37.52
N LYS A 112 72.61 -4.77 37.90
CA LYS A 112 71.59 -3.72 38.06
C LYS A 112 71.02 -3.27 36.72
N GLU A 113 71.85 -3.18 35.68
CA GLU A 113 71.42 -2.79 34.33
C GLU A 113 70.52 -3.85 33.68
N ILE A 114 70.86 -5.14 33.82
CA ILE A 114 70.00 -6.27 33.41
C ILE A 114 68.64 -6.23 34.12
N GLU A 115 68.63 -5.96 35.42
CA GLU A 115 67.40 -5.86 36.22
C GLU A 115 66.53 -4.65 35.78
N GLN A 116 67.14 -3.51 35.44
CA GLN A 116 66.43 -2.37 34.86
C GLN A 116 65.85 -2.70 33.48
N LEU A 117 66.62 -3.35 32.60
CA LEU A 117 66.15 -3.76 31.28
C LEU A 117 64.97 -4.76 31.37
N ARG A 118 65.02 -5.71 32.31
CA ARG A 118 63.89 -6.64 32.57
C ARG A 118 62.61 -5.92 32.97
N ARG A 119 62.70 -4.88 33.82
CA ARG A 119 61.54 -4.07 34.22
C ARG A 119 60.95 -3.28 33.04
N VAL A 120 61.81 -2.68 32.22
CA VAL A 120 61.36 -1.96 31.01
C VAL A 120 60.73 -2.91 29.99
N GLN A 121 61.32 -4.09 29.79
CA GLN A 121 60.76 -5.12 28.91
C GLN A 121 59.40 -5.60 29.40
N GLY A 122 59.26 -5.96 30.68
CA GLY A 122 57.97 -6.39 31.24
C GLY A 122 56.89 -5.32 31.15
N ALA A 123 57.24 -4.05 31.36
CA ALA A 123 56.30 -2.93 31.18
C ALA A 123 55.86 -2.76 29.71
N ALA A 124 56.79 -2.90 28.75
CA ALA A 124 56.49 -2.82 27.32
C ALA A 124 55.63 -4.01 26.84
N GLU A 125 55.92 -5.22 27.31
CA GLU A 125 55.11 -6.42 27.03
C GLU A 125 53.68 -6.28 27.59
N GLN A 126 53.54 -5.73 28.79
CA GLN A 126 52.22 -5.47 29.39
C GLN A 126 51.46 -4.37 28.63
N GLU A 127 52.11 -3.29 28.19
CA GLU A 127 51.49 -2.24 27.37
C GLU A 127 51.06 -2.79 26.00
N GLN A 128 51.85 -3.68 25.39
CA GLN A 128 51.48 -4.35 24.14
C GLN A 128 50.27 -5.27 24.35
N LEU A 129 50.25 -6.06 25.43
CA LEU A 129 49.14 -6.97 25.73
C LEU A 129 47.81 -6.22 25.93
N GLU A 130 47.82 -5.07 26.62
CA GLU A 130 46.61 -4.24 26.77
C GLU A 130 46.15 -3.61 25.45
N LYS A 131 47.08 -3.20 24.57
CA LYS A 131 46.75 -2.75 23.22
C LYS A 131 46.11 -3.88 22.40
N GLU A 132 46.67 -5.10 22.45
CA GLU A 132 46.14 -6.27 21.74
C GLU A 132 44.73 -6.64 22.23
N LYS A 133 44.49 -6.67 23.55
CA LYS A 133 43.14 -6.82 24.12
C LYS A 133 42.17 -5.76 23.58
N GLY A 134 42.58 -4.49 23.58
CA GLY A 134 41.79 -3.38 23.06
C GLY A 134 41.50 -3.46 21.56
N PHE A 135 42.39 -4.07 20.76
CA PHE A 135 42.12 -4.36 19.35
C PHE A 135 41.15 -5.53 19.17
N CYS A 136 41.31 -6.63 19.92
CA CYS A 136 40.39 -7.77 19.88
C CYS A 136 38.95 -7.35 20.20
N GLN A 137 38.74 -6.56 21.24
CA GLN A 137 37.41 -6.02 21.59
C GLN A 137 36.78 -5.20 20.45
N LYS A 138 37.57 -4.36 19.76
CA LYS A 138 37.11 -3.58 18.61
C LYS A 138 36.76 -4.46 17.42
N ILE A 139 37.52 -5.53 17.17
CA ILE A 139 37.25 -6.50 16.11
C ILE A 139 35.91 -7.20 16.39
N SER A 140 35.70 -7.77 17.58
CA SER A 140 34.43 -8.42 17.94
C SER A 140 33.23 -7.49 17.80
N HIS A 141 33.34 -6.23 18.26
CA HIS A 141 32.27 -5.24 18.08
C HIS A 141 31.97 -4.91 16.60
N MET A 142 33.00 -4.85 15.75
CA MET A 142 32.83 -4.67 14.31
C MET A 142 32.20 -5.90 13.63
N GLU A 143 32.56 -7.11 14.06
CA GLU A 143 31.99 -8.36 13.56
C GLU A 143 30.50 -8.49 13.91
N GLU A 144 30.12 -8.18 15.16
CA GLU A 144 28.73 -8.07 15.57
C GLU A 144 27.97 -7.03 14.73
N SER A 145 28.54 -5.84 14.59
CA SER A 145 27.94 -4.75 13.78
C SER A 145 27.74 -5.18 12.33
N SER A 146 28.73 -5.87 11.74
CA SER A 146 28.67 -6.44 10.40
C SER A 146 27.61 -7.53 10.27
N SER A 147 27.43 -8.37 11.29
CA SER A 147 26.40 -9.42 11.34
C SER A 147 24.99 -8.81 11.44
N ARG A 148 24.80 -7.80 12.30
CA ARG A 148 23.56 -7.03 12.42
C ARG A 148 23.22 -6.36 11.08
N LEU A 149 24.16 -5.65 10.45
CA LEU A 149 23.98 -5.01 9.13
C LEU A 149 23.64 -6.03 8.03
N ARG A 150 24.34 -7.17 7.95
CA ARG A 150 24.03 -8.26 7.00
C ARG A 150 22.64 -8.87 7.21
N THR A 151 22.12 -8.84 8.43
CA THR A 151 20.78 -9.32 8.77
C THR A 151 19.72 -8.28 8.39
N THR A 152 19.95 -7.01 8.71
CA THR A 152 19.10 -5.88 8.27
C THR A 152 19.01 -5.81 6.75
N LEU A 153 20.13 -5.93 6.04
CA LEU A 153 20.17 -5.93 4.58
C LEU A 153 19.32 -7.07 3.99
N ARG A 154 19.47 -8.31 4.49
CA ARG A 154 18.64 -9.46 4.09
C ARG A 154 17.15 -9.20 4.33
N ASN A 155 16.78 -8.59 5.44
CA ASN A 155 15.39 -8.25 5.77
C ASN A 155 14.83 -7.15 4.85
N MET A 156 15.62 -6.12 4.54
CA MET A 156 15.22 -5.07 3.60
C MET A 156 15.08 -5.61 2.17
N THR A 157 16.00 -6.46 1.70
CA THR A 157 15.87 -7.13 0.39
C THR A 157 14.60 -7.98 0.30
N LYS A 158 14.25 -8.73 1.35
CA LYS A 158 12.98 -9.46 1.44
C LYS A 158 11.77 -8.53 1.41
N ARG A 159 11.81 -7.38 2.10
CA ARG A 159 10.75 -6.37 2.08
C ARG A 159 10.55 -5.76 0.68
N VAL A 160 11.63 -5.37 0.00
CA VAL A 160 11.56 -4.80 -1.36
C VAL A 160 10.92 -5.77 -2.35
N ARG A 161 11.31 -7.06 -2.33
CA ARG A 161 10.67 -8.10 -3.17
C ARG A 161 9.18 -8.28 -2.84
N ARG A 162 8.81 -8.33 -1.56
CA ARG A 162 7.39 -8.39 -1.17
C ARG A 162 6.60 -7.17 -1.66
N ILE A 163 7.19 -5.98 -1.67
CA ILE A 163 6.51 -4.76 -2.16
C ILE A 163 6.22 -4.85 -3.66
N SER A 164 7.15 -5.37 -4.48
CA SER A 164 6.86 -5.60 -5.91
C SER A 164 5.77 -6.65 -6.12
N ASP A 165 5.80 -7.76 -5.37
CA ASP A 165 4.82 -8.84 -5.48
C ASP A 165 3.42 -8.39 -5.03
N ILE A 166 3.35 -7.62 -3.94
CA ILE A 166 2.11 -7.00 -3.44
C ILE A 166 1.58 -6.00 -4.47
N LYS A 167 2.41 -5.12 -5.04
CA LYS A 167 1.98 -4.15 -6.08
C LYS A 167 1.45 -4.87 -7.32
N LEU A 168 2.14 -5.91 -7.80
CA LEU A 168 1.71 -6.70 -8.97
C LEU A 168 0.39 -7.43 -8.68
N THR A 169 0.24 -8.01 -7.49
CA THR A 169 -0.97 -8.73 -7.08
C THR A 169 -2.15 -7.77 -6.88
N ALA A 170 -1.93 -6.61 -6.26
CA ALA A 170 -2.93 -5.56 -6.09
C ALA A 170 -3.36 -4.99 -7.44
N SER A 171 -2.42 -4.72 -8.35
CA SER A 171 -2.70 -4.30 -9.72
C SER A 171 -3.55 -5.35 -10.46
N ARG A 172 -3.17 -6.62 -10.45
CA ARG A 172 -3.97 -7.71 -11.06
C ARG A 172 -5.38 -7.84 -10.46
N ARG A 173 -5.53 -7.66 -9.13
CA ARG A 173 -6.84 -7.64 -8.46
C ARG A 173 -7.68 -6.44 -8.91
N ALA A 174 -7.09 -5.24 -8.94
CA ALA A 174 -7.75 -4.02 -9.39
C ALA A 174 -8.17 -4.12 -10.87
N THR A 175 -7.31 -4.63 -11.77
CA THR A 175 -7.66 -4.86 -13.18
C THR A 175 -8.80 -5.87 -13.29
N LYS A 176 -8.78 -6.97 -12.54
CA LYS A 176 -9.87 -7.97 -12.55
C LYS A 176 -11.19 -7.42 -12.00
N GLN A 177 -11.14 -6.60 -10.95
CA GLN A 177 -12.32 -5.90 -10.42
C GLN A 177 -12.86 -4.85 -11.40
N ALA A 178 -11.98 -4.15 -12.14
CA ALA A 178 -12.38 -3.20 -13.16
C ALA A 178 -13.04 -3.86 -14.39
N THR A 179 -12.71 -5.13 -14.69
CA THR A 179 -13.27 -5.85 -15.86
C THR A 179 -14.44 -6.77 -15.53
N GLU A 180 -14.73 -7.08 -14.27
CA GLU A 180 -15.83 -7.99 -13.86
C GLU A 180 -16.92 -7.27 -13.06
N PHE A 181 -18.12 -7.12 -13.64
CA PHE A 181 -19.28 -6.56 -12.95
C PHE A 181 -20.16 -7.67 -12.35
N SER A 182 -20.63 -7.50 -11.11
CA SER A 182 -21.56 -8.40 -10.44
C SER A 182 -22.93 -7.73 -10.31
N LEU A 183 -23.99 -8.42 -10.74
CA LEU A 183 -25.39 -7.99 -10.50
C LEU A 183 -25.88 -8.40 -9.10
N LYS A 184 -25.08 -9.19 -8.37
CA LYS A 184 -25.39 -9.71 -7.04
C LYS A 184 -24.47 -9.12 -5.98
N GLU A 185 -25.06 -8.84 -4.83
CA GLU A 185 -24.36 -8.49 -3.58
C GLU A 185 -23.85 -9.77 -2.89
N ASP A 186 -23.04 -9.64 -1.84
CA ASP A 186 -22.34 -10.76 -1.19
C ASP A 186 -23.27 -11.78 -0.51
N GLY A 187 -24.54 -11.43 -0.29
CA GLY A 187 -25.61 -12.36 0.13
C GLY A 187 -26.27 -13.17 -1.01
N GLY A 188 -25.80 -13.05 -2.25
CA GLY A 188 -26.35 -13.77 -3.40
C GLY A 188 -27.69 -13.25 -3.92
N ALA A 189 -28.27 -12.22 -3.31
CA ALA A 189 -29.41 -11.45 -3.81
C ALA A 189 -28.97 -10.50 -4.95
N PHE A 190 -29.90 -10.12 -5.83
CA PHE A 190 -29.64 -9.10 -6.85
C PHE A 190 -29.69 -7.71 -6.24
N SER A 191 -28.71 -6.86 -6.59
CA SER A 191 -28.56 -5.55 -5.96
C SER A 191 -29.75 -4.64 -6.22
N ALA A 192 -29.96 -3.66 -5.34
CA ALA A 192 -30.99 -2.64 -5.54
C ALA A 192 -30.83 -1.92 -6.89
N GLN A 193 -29.58 -1.60 -7.27
CA GLN A 193 -29.24 -0.98 -8.55
C GLN A 193 -29.50 -1.91 -9.76
N ALA A 194 -29.17 -3.21 -9.66
CA ALA A 194 -29.45 -4.17 -10.73
C ALA A 194 -30.97 -4.37 -10.93
N ARG A 195 -31.75 -4.41 -9.85
CA ARG A 195 -33.21 -4.45 -9.91
C ARG A 195 -33.82 -3.16 -10.48
N GLY A 196 -33.29 -2.00 -10.10
CA GLY A 196 -33.68 -0.70 -10.68
C GLY A 196 -33.42 -0.62 -12.19
N MET A 197 -32.21 -0.98 -12.63
CA MET A 197 -31.86 -1.07 -14.05
C MET A 197 -32.79 -2.03 -14.82
N ALA A 198 -33.12 -3.19 -14.23
CA ALA A 198 -34.05 -4.13 -14.87
C ALA A 198 -35.46 -3.55 -15.04
N ARG A 199 -35.98 -2.81 -14.05
CA ARG A 199 -37.26 -2.09 -14.19
C ARG A 199 -37.21 -1.04 -15.29
N GLU A 200 -36.14 -0.23 -15.33
CA GLU A 200 -36.01 0.84 -16.31
C GLU A 200 -35.95 0.30 -17.74
N MET A 201 -35.29 -0.83 -17.96
CA MET A 201 -35.29 -1.51 -19.26
C MET A 201 -36.68 -2.01 -19.66
N VAL A 202 -37.49 -2.52 -18.72
CA VAL A 202 -38.89 -2.91 -18.99
C VAL A 202 -39.74 -1.69 -19.32
N ASN A 203 -39.57 -0.58 -18.59
CA ASN A 203 -40.25 0.70 -18.87
C ASN A 203 -39.88 1.25 -20.26
N CYS A 204 -38.62 1.08 -20.70
CA CYS A 204 -38.19 1.36 -22.07
C CYS A 204 -38.69 0.35 -23.13
N GLY A 205 -39.57 -0.58 -22.78
CA GLY A 205 -40.18 -1.54 -23.71
C GLY A 205 -39.38 -2.82 -23.96
N VAL A 206 -38.32 -3.12 -23.19
CA VAL A 206 -37.59 -4.38 -23.31
C VAL A 206 -38.39 -5.52 -22.67
N PRO A 207 -38.77 -6.59 -23.39
CA PRO A 207 -39.51 -7.70 -22.81
C PRO A 207 -38.73 -8.37 -21.66
N GLU A 208 -39.39 -8.70 -20.55
CA GLU A 208 -38.75 -9.22 -19.32
C GLU A 208 -37.77 -10.37 -19.58
N ARG A 209 -38.18 -11.34 -20.43
CA ARG A 209 -37.36 -12.49 -20.89
C ARG A 209 -36.06 -12.11 -21.61
N LYS A 210 -35.93 -10.89 -22.12
CA LYS A 210 -34.77 -10.36 -22.85
C LYS A 210 -33.90 -9.42 -22.02
N VAL A 211 -34.38 -8.88 -20.91
CA VAL A 211 -33.62 -7.94 -20.05
C VAL A 211 -32.28 -8.53 -19.62
N GLY A 212 -32.26 -9.79 -19.17
CA GLY A 212 -31.02 -10.47 -18.79
C GLY A 212 -30.00 -10.63 -19.93
N ASP A 213 -30.46 -10.82 -21.18
CA ASP A 213 -29.58 -10.85 -22.36
C ASP A 213 -29.11 -9.45 -22.76
N ALA A 214 -29.97 -8.45 -22.63
CA ALA A 214 -29.63 -7.06 -22.94
C ALA A 214 -28.57 -6.52 -21.97
N ILE A 215 -28.69 -6.77 -20.66
CA ILE A 215 -27.67 -6.40 -19.66
C ILE A 215 -26.31 -7.03 -19.98
N GLN A 216 -26.30 -8.31 -20.38
CA GLN A 216 -25.07 -9.01 -20.77
C GLN A 216 -24.42 -8.39 -22.02
N LYS A 217 -25.21 -8.06 -23.06
CA LYS A 217 -24.71 -7.41 -24.27
C LYS A 217 -24.20 -5.98 -24.02
N ILE A 218 -24.90 -5.20 -23.19
CA ILE A 218 -24.47 -3.85 -22.81
C ILE A 218 -23.15 -3.92 -22.05
N GLY A 219 -23.02 -4.82 -21.08
CA GLY A 219 -21.75 -5.07 -20.39
C GLY A 219 -20.61 -5.39 -21.35
N GLN A 220 -20.82 -6.34 -22.27
CA GLN A 220 -19.82 -6.69 -23.29
C GLN A 220 -19.42 -5.49 -24.17
N ALA A 221 -20.39 -4.67 -24.61
CA ALA A 221 -20.13 -3.46 -25.39
C ALA A 221 -19.32 -2.41 -24.60
N MET A 222 -19.45 -2.38 -23.27
CA MET A 222 -18.66 -1.53 -22.37
C MET A 222 -17.33 -2.18 -21.93
N GLY A 223 -16.96 -3.34 -22.46
CA GLY A 223 -15.75 -4.07 -22.05
C GLY A 223 -15.84 -4.76 -20.68
N LEU A 224 -17.04 -4.86 -20.10
CA LEU A 224 -17.31 -5.44 -18.79
C LEU A 224 -17.86 -6.86 -18.92
N LYS A 225 -17.27 -7.81 -18.20
CA LYS A 225 -17.77 -9.17 -18.05
C LYS A 225 -18.79 -9.23 -16.91
N VAL A 226 -20.07 -9.27 -17.25
CA VAL A 226 -21.16 -9.40 -16.27
C VAL A 226 -21.27 -10.85 -15.81
N LYS A 227 -21.08 -11.12 -14.52
CA LYS A 227 -20.99 -12.50 -13.98
C LYS A 227 -22.29 -13.30 -14.03
N GLN A 228 -23.43 -12.65 -13.87
CA GLN A 228 -24.74 -13.31 -13.73
C GLN A 228 -25.71 -12.82 -14.81
N LYS A 229 -26.64 -13.68 -15.22
CA LYS A 229 -27.80 -13.31 -16.05
C LYS A 229 -29.04 -13.26 -15.16
N MET A 230 -29.84 -12.20 -15.25
CA MET A 230 -31.15 -12.15 -14.61
C MET A 230 -32.14 -13.05 -15.38
N SER A 231 -32.87 -13.89 -14.67
CA SER A 231 -33.97 -14.68 -15.25
C SER A 231 -35.25 -13.83 -15.35
N GLU A 232 -36.15 -14.21 -16.25
CA GLU A 232 -37.46 -13.57 -16.43
C GLU A 232 -38.23 -13.45 -15.12
N GLY A 233 -38.38 -14.55 -14.35
CA GLY A 233 -39.03 -14.52 -13.03
C GLY A 233 -38.29 -13.72 -11.95
N THR A 234 -37.04 -13.31 -12.17
CA THR A 234 -36.35 -12.33 -11.31
C THR A 234 -36.64 -10.90 -11.75
N VAL A 235 -36.65 -10.64 -13.06
CA VAL A 235 -37.04 -9.33 -13.63
C VAL A 235 -38.47 -9.00 -13.27
N ARG A 236 -39.41 -9.94 -13.47
CA ARG A 236 -40.83 -9.80 -13.11
C ARG A 236 -41.03 -9.49 -11.63
N ARG A 237 -40.30 -10.17 -10.73
CA ARG A 237 -40.31 -9.86 -9.29
C ARG A 237 -39.76 -8.47 -9.00
N ALA A 238 -38.65 -8.07 -9.63
CA ALA A 238 -38.09 -6.72 -9.46
C ALA A 238 -39.04 -5.59 -9.93
N VAL A 239 -39.88 -5.86 -10.94
CA VAL A 239 -40.96 -4.98 -11.41
C VAL A 239 -42.12 -4.96 -10.41
N LEU A 240 -42.62 -6.12 -9.98
CA LEU A 240 -43.70 -6.21 -8.98
C LEU A 240 -43.32 -5.57 -7.64
N GLU A 241 -42.11 -5.84 -7.14
CA GLU A 241 -41.51 -5.18 -5.95
C GLU A 241 -41.52 -3.65 -6.10
N GLY A 242 -41.21 -3.14 -7.29
CA GLY A 242 -41.27 -1.70 -7.58
C GLY A 242 -42.69 -1.14 -7.59
N GLY A 243 -43.65 -1.88 -8.13
CA GLY A 243 -45.06 -1.50 -8.14
C GLY A 243 -45.68 -1.47 -6.74
N VAL A 244 -45.38 -2.45 -5.90
CA VAL A 244 -45.84 -2.49 -4.49
C VAL A 244 -45.21 -1.35 -3.68
N MET A 245 -43.93 -1.03 -3.92
CA MET A 245 -43.29 0.14 -3.29
C MET A 245 -43.93 1.47 -3.72
N ALA A 246 -44.37 1.59 -4.98
CA ALA A 246 -45.10 2.78 -5.43
C ALA A 246 -46.48 2.91 -4.75
N ASP A 247 -47.20 1.80 -4.57
CA ASP A 247 -48.49 1.78 -3.87
C ASP A 247 -48.33 2.15 -2.38
N LEU A 248 -47.29 1.63 -1.73
CA LEU A 248 -46.94 1.97 -0.35
C LEU A 248 -46.52 3.44 -0.21
N GLN A 249 -45.76 3.97 -1.17
CA GLN A 249 -45.36 5.38 -1.18
C GLN A 249 -46.57 6.30 -1.34
N LEU A 250 -47.48 6.00 -2.27
CA LEU A 250 -48.73 6.74 -2.44
C LEU A 250 -49.61 6.67 -1.17
N GLY A 251 -49.72 5.50 -0.55
CA GLY A 251 -50.43 5.34 0.73
C GLY A 251 -49.81 6.16 1.86
N TYR A 252 -48.47 6.21 1.94
CA TYR A 252 -47.74 7.03 2.90
C TYR A 252 -47.90 8.53 2.62
N GLU A 253 -47.84 8.97 1.37
CA GLU A 253 -48.03 10.37 0.99
C GLU A 253 -49.46 10.83 1.33
N LEU A 254 -50.48 10.04 0.98
CA LEU A 254 -51.88 10.29 1.36
C LEU A 254 -52.09 10.32 2.89
N SER A 255 -51.42 9.44 3.64
CA SER A 255 -51.49 9.46 5.11
C SER A 255 -50.76 10.65 5.74
N ASN A 256 -49.81 11.27 5.02
CA ASN A 256 -49.00 12.40 5.47
C ASN A 256 -49.38 13.73 4.79
N THR A 257 -50.58 13.84 4.21
CA THR A 257 -51.17 15.12 3.79
C THR A 257 -52.20 15.64 4.81
N PRO A 258 -51.78 16.24 5.94
CA PRO A 258 -52.69 16.97 6.83
C PRO A 258 -53.22 18.25 6.17
N GLU A 259 -52.52 18.76 5.16
CA GLU A 259 -52.80 20.01 4.44
C GLU A 259 -54.26 20.13 3.96
N LEU A 260 -54.87 19.06 3.43
CA LEU A 260 -56.24 19.16 2.89
C LEU A 260 -57.29 19.32 4.01
N SER A 261 -57.19 18.52 5.07
CA SER A 261 -58.09 18.61 6.23
C SER A 261 -57.89 19.89 7.03
N GLU A 262 -56.64 20.36 7.15
CA GLU A 262 -56.30 21.59 7.85
C GLU A 262 -56.68 22.85 7.05
N THR A 263 -56.52 22.83 5.73
CA THR A 263 -57.01 23.89 4.83
C THR A 263 -58.54 23.95 4.82
N TYR A 264 -59.23 22.81 4.82
CA TYR A 264 -60.69 22.82 4.96
C TYR A 264 -61.12 23.37 6.31
N LYS A 265 -60.53 22.89 7.41
CA LYS A 265 -60.84 23.33 8.79
C LYS A 265 -60.58 24.82 9.03
N SER A 266 -59.57 25.40 8.38
CA SER A 266 -59.28 26.84 8.46
C SER A 266 -60.17 27.71 7.54
N SER A 267 -61.01 27.11 6.69
CA SER A 267 -61.93 27.84 5.83
C SER A 267 -63.10 28.49 6.61
N PRO A 268 -63.60 29.66 6.17
CA PRO A 268 -64.77 30.30 6.79
C PRO A 268 -66.06 29.46 6.72
N LEU A 269 -66.13 28.51 5.78
CA LEU A 269 -67.24 27.57 5.66
C LEU A 269 -67.22 26.56 6.82
N ALA A 270 -66.07 25.91 7.03
CA ALA A 270 -65.89 24.92 8.10
C ALA A 270 -66.02 25.54 9.50
N GLN A 271 -65.50 26.76 9.69
CA GLN A 271 -65.64 27.49 10.95
C GLN A 271 -67.09 27.87 11.26
N ARG A 272 -67.91 28.21 10.26
CA ARG A 272 -69.32 28.57 10.44
C ARG A 272 -70.22 27.35 10.69
N GLU A 273 -69.89 26.22 10.08
CA GLU A 273 -70.69 24.97 10.14
C GLU A 273 -70.11 23.96 11.14
N GLU A 274 -69.10 24.35 11.92
CA GLU A 274 -68.33 23.52 12.87
C GLU A 274 -67.90 22.16 12.28
N SER A 275 -67.64 22.13 10.97
CA SER A 275 -67.41 20.92 10.20
C SER A 275 -65.92 20.64 9.99
N TYR A 276 -65.59 19.36 9.79
CA TYR A 276 -64.23 18.89 9.56
C TYR A 276 -64.23 17.84 8.44
N LEU A 277 -63.14 17.81 7.67
CA LEU A 277 -62.99 16.91 6.53
C LEU A 277 -62.11 15.72 6.94
N LYS A 278 -62.67 14.52 7.08
CA LYS A 278 -61.87 13.29 7.15
C LYS A 278 -61.34 12.94 5.74
N PRO A 279 -60.19 12.25 5.62
CA PRO A 279 -59.73 11.73 4.34
C PRO A 279 -60.79 10.89 3.61
N ASP A 280 -61.57 10.10 4.37
CA ASP A 280 -62.66 9.29 3.81
C ASP A 280 -63.84 10.14 3.30
N ASP A 281 -64.10 11.32 3.84
CA ASP A 281 -65.17 12.21 3.35
C ASP A 281 -64.87 12.74 1.94
N PHE A 282 -63.57 12.87 1.60
CA PHE A 282 -63.16 13.19 0.24
C PHE A 282 -63.51 12.06 -0.72
N ILE A 283 -63.16 10.81 -0.42
CA ILE A 283 -63.40 9.70 -1.36
C ILE A 283 -64.90 9.40 -1.52
N PHE A 284 -65.68 9.47 -0.44
CA PHE A 284 -67.14 9.35 -0.46
C PHE A 284 -67.79 10.35 -1.43
N ARG A 285 -67.39 11.62 -1.32
CA ARG A 285 -67.93 12.73 -2.13
C ARG A 285 -67.34 12.77 -3.54
N CYS A 286 -66.19 12.16 -3.78
CA CYS A 286 -65.53 12.13 -5.09
C CYS A 286 -66.42 11.41 -6.11
N ARG A 287 -66.81 12.09 -7.19
CA ARG A 287 -67.63 11.53 -8.29
C ARG A 287 -66.85 11.30 -9.58
N GLU A 288 -65.70 11.95 -9.70
CA GLU A 288 -64.90 11.95 -10.93
C GLU A 288 -63.43 12.09 -10.59
N THR A 289 -62.58 11.38 -11.32
CA THR A 289 -61.15 11.65 -11.39
C THR A 289 -60.77 11.96 -12.83
N SER A 290 -59.98 13.01 -13.04
CA SER A 290 -59.35 13.27 -14.33
C SER A 290 -57.89 12.81 -14.33
N GLY A 291 -57.42 12.25 -15.45
CA GLY A 291 -56.05 11.72 -15.56
C GLY A 291 -55.67 11.38 -16.99
N ASP A 292 -54.38 11.32 -17.28
CA ASP A 292 -53.87 10.95 -18.60
C ASP A 292 -53.96 9.43 -18.87
N HIS A 293 -53.47 9.00 -20.03
CA HIS A 293 -53.53 7.61 -20.48
C HIS A 293 -52.37 6.73 -19.95
N ALA A 294 -51.60 7.18 -18.97
CA ALA A 294 -50.57 6.38 -18.35
C ALA A 294 -51.16 5.27 -17.45
N ALA A 295 -50.45 4.13 -17.37
CA ALA A 295 -50.97 2.92 -16.74
C ALA A 295 -51.15 3.05 -15.21
N ASP A 296 -50.32 3.87 -14.58
CA ASP A 296 -50.43 4.30 -13.18
C ASP A 296 -51.71 5.11 -12.94
N GLN A 297 -52.10 6.02 -13.85
CA GLN A 297 -53.34 6.80 -13.73
C GLN A 297 -54.59 5.92 -13.83
N PHE A 298 -54.57 4.89 -14.69
CA PHE A 298 -55.63 3.88 -14.73
C PHE A 298 -55.69 3.07 -13.42
N LYS A 299 -54.54 2.71 -12.85
CA LYS A 299 -54.46 1.99 -11.57
C LYS A 299 -54.96 2.85 -10.40
N GLY A 300 -54.53 4.11 -10.33
CA GLY A 300 -54.96 5.08 -9.32
C GLY A 300 -56.48 5.31 -9.36
N HIS A 301 -57.06 5.52 -10.55
CA HIS A 301 -58.51 5.59 -10.70
C HIS A 301 -59.21 4.34 -10.15
N ARG A 302 -58.74 3.13 -10.49
CA ARG A 302 -59.32 1.90 -9.97
C ARG A 302 -59.21 1.82 -8.45
N MET A 303 -58.04 2.10 -7.87
CA MET A 303 -57.83 2.08 -6.42
C MET A 303 -58.73 3.08 -5.69
N MET A 304 -58.95 4.27 -6.26
CA MET A 304 -59.90 5.24 -5.72
C MET A 304 -61.36 4.77 -5.81
N GLY A 305 -61.74 4.08 -6.89
CA GLY A 305 -63.07 3.46 -7.01
C GLY A 305 -63.29 2.34 -6.00
N ASP A 306 -62.30 1.46 -5.83
CA ASP A 306 -62.31 0.37 -4.85
C ASP A 306 -62.36 0.93 -3.41
N TRP A 307 -61.60 2.00 -3.10
CA TRP A 307 -61.66 2.72 -1.81
C TRP A 307 -63.02 3.38 -1.59
N LYS A 308 -63.59 4.06 -2.59
CA LYS A 308 -64.92 4.66 -2.50
C LYS A 308 -65.99 3.63 -2.15
N MET A 309 -65.97 2.47 -2.82
CA MET A 309 -66.91 1.39 -2.54
C MET A 309 -66.74 0.85 -1.12
N LYS A 310 -65.50 0.66 -0.65
CA LYS A 310 -65.25 0.21 0.72
C LYS A 310 -65.75 1.22 1.77
N ASP A 311 -65.49 2.51 1.57
CA ASP A 311 -65.94 3.55 2.51
C ASP A 311 -67.48 3.70 2.51
N LEU A 312 -68.11 3.60 1.34
CA LEU A 312 -69.57 3.57 1.23
C LEU A 312 -70.18 2.38 1.99
N GLU A 313 -69.62 1.17 1.82
CA GLU A 313 -70.02 -0.01 2.60
C GLU A 313 -69.80 0.21 4.10
N MET A 314 -68.63 0.72 4.53
CA MET A 314 -68.34 1.00 5.94
C MET A 314 -69.36 1.95 6.58
N ARG A 315 -69.69 3.07 5.91
CA ARG A 315 -70.64 4.06 6.44
C ARG A 315 -72.04 3.48 6.56
N LEU A 316 -72.54 2.83 5.51
CA LEU A 316 -73.89 2.25 5.52
C LEU A 316 -74.04 1.16 6.58
N GLY A 317 -72.98 0.36 6.79
CA GLY A 317 -72.89 -0.65 7.84
C GLY A 317 -72.92 -0.04 9.23
N LEU A 318 -72.08 0.97 9.49
CA LEU A 318 -72.06 1.69 10.78
C LEU A 318 -73.41 2.34 11.09
N GLU A 319 -74.03 3.02 10.12
CA GLU A 319 -75.35 3.63 10.28
C GLU A 319 -76.46 2.61 10.54
N ALA A 320 -76.39 1.43 9.92
CA ALA A 320 -77.35 0.35 10.16
C ALA A 320 -77.20 -0.26 11.56
N LEU A 321 -75.96 -0.45 12.01
CA LEU A 321 -75.66 -1.02 13.32
C LEU A 321 -75.95 -0.03 14.45
N GLN A 322 -75.69 1.27 14.27
CA GLN A 322 -76.01 2.34 15.23
C GLN A 322 -77.53 2.51 15.49
N GLN A 323 -78.38 1.90 14.66
CA GLN A 323 -79.85 1.90 14.85
C GLN A 323 -80.34 0.74 15.74
N GLY A 324 -79.44 -0.14 16.21
CA GLY A 324 -79.72 -1.13 17.25
C GLY A 324 -78.97 -0.84 18.55
N ASP A 325 -79.41 -1.43 19.66
CA ASP A 325 -78.69 -1.38 20.94
C ASP A 325 -77.40 -2.21 20.85
N ILE A 326 -76.27 -1.54 20.61
CA ILE A 326 -74.95 -2.18 20.49
C ILE A 326 -74.30 -2.36 21.87
N GLU A 327 -74.33 -3.59 22.43
CA GLU A 327 -73.54 -3.94 23.63
C GLU A 327 -72.04 -4.17 23.35
N GLN A 328 -71.64 -4.48 22.11
CA GLN A 328 -70.24 -4.79 21.74
C GLN A 328 -69.84 -4.14 20.42
N VAL A 329 -68.63 -3.58 20.34
CA VAL A 329 -68.11 -2.93 19.13
C VAL A 329 -68.01 -3.94 17.98
N PRO A 330 -68.74 -3.76 16.86
CA PRO A 330 -68.76 -4.72 15.76
C PRO A 330 -67.43 -4.75 14.99
N SER A 331 -67.12 -5.88 14.38
CA SER A 331 -65.90 -6.07 13.59
C SER A 331 -65.96 -5.38 12.21
N GLU A 332 -64.81 -5.04 11.61
CA GLU A 332 -64.76 -4.40 10.29
C GLU A 332 -65.46 -5.25 9.20
N ASP A 333 -65.24 -6.56 9.20
CA ASP A 333 -65.87 -7.50 8.26
C ASP A 333 -67.39 -7.55 8.42
N GLU A 334 -67.90 -7.43 9.65
CA GLU A 334 -69.33 -7.40 9.95
C GLU A 334 -69.97 -6.09 9.49
N ILE A 335 -69.31 -4.96 9.74
CA ILE A 335 -69.72 -3.63 9.25
C ILE A 335 -69.80 -3.65 7.71
N LEU A 336 -68.75 -4.14 7.03
CA LEU A 336 -68.72 -4.23 5.56
C LEU A 336 -69.83 -5.13 5.01
N ARG A 337 -70.11 -6.28 5.66
CA ARG A 337 -71.20 -7.18 5.27
C ARG A 337 -72.55 -6.48 5.34
N VAL A 338 -72.88 -5.87 6.48
CA VAL A 338 -74.16 -5.16 6.68
C VAL A 338 -74.27 -3.96 5.74
N GLY A 339 -73.17 -3.25 5.50
CA GLY A 339 -73.09 -2.14 4.55
C GLY A 339 -73.41 -2.55 3.12
N ARG A 340 -72.83 -3.67 2.66
CA ARG A 340 -73.10 -4.24 1.33
C ARG A 340 -74.54 -4.73 1.20
N GLU A 341 -75.09 -5.37 2.22
CA GLU A 341 -76.49 -5.78 2.27
C GLU A 341 -77.42 -4.56 2.15
N LYS A 342 -77.20 -3.52 2.96
CA LYS A 342 -77.98 -2.26 2.90
C LYS A 342 -77.86 -1.55 1.55
N LEU A 343 -76.64 -1.47 0.98
CA LEU A 343 -76.42 -0.89 -0.35
C LEU A 343 -77.17 -1.67 -1.43
N SER A 344 -77.17 -3.00 -1.38
CA SER A 344 -77.89 -3.86 -2.35
C SER A 344 -79.42 -3.77 -2.27
N GLN A 345 -79.95 -3.30 -1.15
CA GLN A 345 -81.39 -3.11 -0.91
C GLN A 345 -81.87 -1.68 -1.26
N MET A 346 -80.96 -0.76 -1.61
CA MET A 346 -81.31 0.61 -1.97
C MET A 346 -82.05 0.70 -3.31
N PRO A 347 -82.95 1.69 -3.48
CA PRO A 347 -83.52 2.02 -4.80
C PRO A 347 -82.42 2.33 -5.83
N GLU A 348 -82.63 1.91 -7.07
CA GLU A 348 -81.62 2.04 -8.15
C GLU A 348 -81.09 3.47 -8.32
N GLU A 349 -81.97 4.47 -8.19
CA GLU A 349 -81.60 5.89 -8.31
C GLU A 349 -80.63 6.33 -7.19
N GLU A 350 -80.84 5.86 -5.96
CA GLU A 350 -80.02 6.18 -4.80
C GLU A 350 -78.69 5.41 -4.82
N HIS A 351 -78.77 4.10 -5.09
CA HIS A 351 -77.61 3.25 -5.33
C HIS A 351 -76.68 3.87 -6.40
N ARG A 352 -77.25 4.31 -7.53
CA ARG A 352 -76.49 4.95 -8.62
C ARG A 352 -75.91 6.30 -8.22
N LYS A 353 -76.59 7.11 -7.41
CA LYS A 353 -76.07 8.41 -6.92
C LYS A 353 -74.86 8.22 -6.00
N LEU A 354 -74.88 7.20 -5.15
CA LEU A 354 -73.80 6.91 -4.18
C LEU A 354 -72.60 6.23 -4.84
N THR A 355 -72.84 5.21 -5.68
CA THR A 355 -71.78 4.44 -6.38
C THR A 355 -71.17 5.16 -7.58
N LEU A 356 -71.67 6.34 -7.98
CA LEU A 356 -71.15 7.07 -9.15
C LEU A 356 -69.68 7.43 -8.99
N PHE A 357 -68.84 6.89 -9.88
CA PHE A 357 -67.42 7.21 -9.97
C PHE A 357 -66.94 7.14 -11.44
N ILE A 358 -66.59 8.29 -12.02
CA ILE A 358 -66.30 8.44 -13.46
C ILE A 358 -64.81 8.72 -13.67
N ARG A 359 -64.21 8.15 -14.72
CA ARG A 359 -62.90 8.58 -15.22
C ARG A 359 -63.02 9.51 -16.42
N ALA A 360 -62.72 10.79 -16.22
CA ALA A 360 -62.46 11.68 -17.33
C ALA A 360 -61.01 11.49 -17.83
N GLY A 361 -60.84 10.84 -18.98
CA GLY A 361 -59.54 10.89 -19.67
C GLY A 361 -59.13 12.35 -19.98
N CYS A 362 -57.83 12.65 -19.89
CA CYS A 362 -57.23 13.98 -19.99
C CYS A 362 -57.93 14.93 -20.98
N SER A 363 -58.44 16.07 -20.47
CA SER A 363 -59.04 17.12 -21.30
C SER A 363 -58.03 17.68 -22.29
N MET A 364 -56.82 18.03 -21.83
CA MET A 364 -55.82 18.73 -22.64
C MET A 364 -55.44 17.99 -23.94
N HIS A 365 -55.45 16.66 -23.95
CA HIS A 365 -55.24 15.85 -25.15
C HIS A 365 -56.49 15.73 -26.05
N LYS A 366 -57.69 15.77 -25.48
CA LYS A 366 -58.96 15.87 -26.23
C LYS A 366 -59.07 17.23 -26.91
N ASP A 367 -58.79 18.31 -26.19
CA ASP A 367 -58.77 19.68 -26.69
C ASP A 367 -57.76 19.83 -27.84
N LEU A 368 -56.56 19.27 -27.67
CA LEU A 368 -55.55 19.20 -28.73
C LEU A 368 -56.01 18.38 -29.94
N ASN A 369 -56.79 17.30 -29.74
CA ASN A 369 -57.34 16.51 -30.85
C ASN A 369 -58.47 17.26 -31.59
N THR A 370 -59.28 18.05 -30.89
CA THR A 370 -60.26 18.98 -31.51
C THR A 370 -59.54 20.00 -32.40
N VAL A 371 -58.45 20.60 -31.91
CA VAL A 371 -57.62 21.53 -32.71
C VAL A 371 -57.01 20.84 -33.93
N LYS A 372 -56.50 19.61 -33.80
CA LYS A 372 -56.01 18.83 -34.96
C LYS A 372 -57.10 18.52 -35.97
N GLY A 373 -58.31 18.17 -35.52
CA GLY A 373 -59.46 17.95 -36.39
C GLY A 373 -59.86 19.20 -37.16
N GLY A 374 -59.83 20.36 -36.49
CA GLY A 374 -60.05 21.67 -37.11
C GLY A 374 -58.96 22.04 -38.13
N ASP A 375 -57.68 21.83 -37.80
CA ASP A 375 -56.54 22.05 -38.70
C ASP A 375 -56.64 21.19 -39.97
N GLU A 376 -57.06 19.93 -39.86
CA GLU A 376 -57.26 19.04 -41.00
C GLU A 376 -58.49 19.44 -41.84
N ALA A 377 -59.64 19.67 -41.21
CA ALA A 377 -60.84 20.12 -41.90
C ALA A 377 -60.64 21.46 -42.63
N MET A 378 -59.84 22.37 -42.06
CA MET A 378 -59.45 23.60 -42.74
C MET A 378 -58.59 23.34 -43.98
N LYS A 379 -57.63 22.40 -43.97
CA LYS A 379 -56.83 22.07 -45.17
C LYS A 379 -57.74 21.57 -46.30
N THR A 380 -58.60 20.61 -46.01
CA THR A 380 -59.58 20.09 -46.98
C THR A 380 -60.46 21.21 -47.52
N TRP A 381 -60.96 22.11 -46.66
CA TRP A 381 -61.74 23.26 -47.11
C TRP A 381 -60.97 24.23 -48.03
N TRP A 382 -59.67 24.49 -47.79
CA TRP A 382 -58.86 25.31 -48.68
C TRP A 382 -58.66 24.65 -50.05
N GLU A 383 -58.52 23.32 -50.10
CA GLU A 383 -58.40 22.55 -51.35
C GLU A 383 -59.72 22.53 -52.14
N GLU A 384 -60.86 22.34 -51.47
CA GLU A 384 -62.19 22.25 -52.09
C GLU A 384 -62.77 23.61 -52.50
N SER A 385 -62.51 24.67 -51.72
CA SER A 385 -63.15 25.98 -51.95
C SER A 385 -62.48 26.85 -53.02
N GLY A 386 -61.31 26.45 -53.54
CA GLY A 386 -60.56 27.20 -54.54
C GLY A 386 -59.98 28.54 -54.07
N ASN A 387 -60.09 28.86 -52.77
CA ASN A 387 -59.52 30.06 -52.18
C ASN A 387 -57.99 29.96 -52.04
N THR A 388 -57.29 31.08 -51.86
CA THR A 388 -55.82 31.08 -51.72
C THR A 388 -55.38 30.43 -50.40
N PRO A 389 -54.65 29.29 -50.41
CA PRO A 389 -54.31 28.58 -49.19
C PRO A 389 -53.30 29.34 -48.31
N PRO A 390 -53.18 28.99 -47.02
CA PRO A 390 -52.21 29.59 -46.12
C PRO A 390 -50.76 29.46 -46.63
N MET A 391 -49.92 30.47 -46.33
CA MET A 391 -48.54 30.53 -46.81
C MET A 391 -47.73 29.27 -46.43
N LEU A 392 -47.05 28.71 -47.44
CA LEU A 392 -46.07 27.62 -47.29
C LEU A 392 -44.88 28.07 -46.44
N LEU A 393 -44.47 27.24 -45.49
CA LEU A 393 -43.34 27.50 -44.60
C LEU A 393 -42.26 26.41 -44.77
N PRO A 394 -41.57 26.38 -45.94
CA PRO A 394 -40.52 25.40 -46.22
C PRO A 394 -39.36 25.52 -45.23
N ASN A 395 -38.83 24.38 -44.78
CA ASN A 395 -37.53 24.36 -44.11
C ASN A 395 -36.40 24.66 -45.12
N LYS A 396 -35.18 24.95 -44.63
CA LYS A 396 -34.02 25.31 -45.47
C LYS A 396 -33.68 24.29 -46.58
N TRP A 397 -33.97 23.00 -46.36
CA TRP A 397 -33.74 21.94 -47.35
C TRP A 397 -34.82 21.91 -48.42
N ASN A 398 -36.09 22.10 -48.03
CA ASN A 398 -37.24 22.06 -48.93
C ASN A 398 -37.48 23.42 -49.65
N ALA A 399 -36.82 24.49 -49.22
CA ALA A 399 -36.89 25.81 -49.85
C ALA A 399 -36.40 25.81 -51.32
N ALA A 400 -35.44 24.94 -51.66
CA ALA A 400 -34.99 24.76 -53.05
C ALA A 400 -35.99 23.96 -53.91
N ALA A 401 -36.83 23.13 -53.29
CA ALA A 401 -37.89 22.38 -53.98
C ALA A 401 -39.13 23.25 -54.25
N SER A 402 -39.34 24.33 -53.49
CA SER A 402 -40.49 25.24 -53.70
C SER A 402 -40.33 26.14 -54.93
N SER A 403 -39.11 26.44 -55.38
CA SER A 403 -38.83 27.26 -56.56
C SER A 403 -38.82 26.49 -57.89
N THR A 404 -38.77 25.16 -57.87
CA THR A 404 -38.44 24.35 -59.06
C THR A 404 -39.64 23.54 -59.57
N LYS A 405 -40.49 24.12 -60.43
CA LYS A 405 -41.63 23.39 -61.03
C LYS A 405 -41.15 22.37 -62.08
N GLY A 406 -41.60 21.11 -61.98
CA GLY A 406 -41.59 20.16 -63.11
C GLY A 406 -41.23 18.70 -62.83
N SER A 407 -40.61 18.37 -61.69
CA SER A 407 -40.13 17.01 -61.38
C SER A 407 -41.10 16.23 -60.48
N ALA A 408 -41.30 14.93 -60.76
CA ALA A 408 -42.07 14.03 -59.91
C ALA A 408 -41.47 13.88 -58.49
N LYS A 409 -40.14 14.02 -58.36
CA LYS A 409 -39.46 14.07 -57.07
C LYS A 409 -39.82 15.35 -56.30
N VAL A 410 -39.89 16.48 -57.01
CA VAL A 410 -40.28 17.77 -56.40
C VAL A 410 -41.74 17.78 -55.98
N LYS A 411 -42.67 17.16 -56.73
CA LYS A 411 -44.06 16.98 -56.25
C LYS A 411 -44.11 16.24 -54.91
N LYS A 412 -43.34 15.16 -54.77
CA LYS A 412 -43.26 14.37 -53.51
C LYS A 412 -42.56 15.11 -52.37
N GLU A 413 -41.63 16.01 -52.68
CA GLU A 413 -41.00 16.91 -51.69
C GLU A 413 -41.91 18.09 -51.32
N GLN A 414 -42.81 18.50 -52.22
CA GLN A 414 -43.85 19.50 -51.99
C GLN A 414 -45.01 18.97 -51.14
N GLU A 415 -45.38 17.69 -51.25
CA GLU A 415 -46.33 17.00 -50.35
C GLU A 415 -45.87 17.00 -48.86
N VAL A 416 -44.58 17.23 -48.60
CA VAL A 416 -44.00 17.31 -47.24
C VAL A 416 -43.90 18.78 -46.75
N LEU A 417 -44.32 19.76 -47.55
CA LEU A 417 -44.33 21.17 -47.15
C LEU A 417 -45.49 21.46 -46.21
N LYS A 418 -45.15 21.91 -45.01
CA LYS A 418 -46.11 22.36 -44.00
C LYS A 418 -46.39 23.85 -44.18
N GLN A 419 -47.63 24.27 -43.91
CA GLN A 419 -48.12 25.62 -44.16
C GLN A 419 -49.01 26.15 -43.02
N GLY A 420 -49.27 27.45 -43.02
CA GLY A 420 -50.23 28.08 -42.11
C GLY A 420 -49.83 28.14 -40.63
N ALA A 421 -50.81 28.48 -39.78
CA ALA A 421 -50.60 28.81 -38.38
C ALA A 421 -49.98 27.67 -37.56
N THR A 422 -50.39 26.42 -37.78
CA THR A 422 -49.88 25.23 -37.09
C THR A 422 -48.38 25.00 -37.33
N GLN A 423 -47.91 25.29 -38.55
CA GLN A 423 -46.48 25.23 -38.85
C GLN A 423 -45.72 26.45 -38.31
N LEU A 424 -46.33 27.64 -38.37
CA LEU A 424 -45.75 28.85 -37.79
C LEU A 424 -45.51 28.71 -36.28
N THR A 425 -46.50 28.23 -35.52
CA THR A 425 -46.39 28.02 -34.08
C THR A 425 -45.41 26.90 -33.74
N THR A 426 -45.34 25.83 -34.55
CA THR A 426 -44.32 24.78 -34.42
C THR A 426 -42.92 25.36 -34.58
N LEU A 427 -42.67 26.17 -35.62
CA LEU A 427 -41.38 26.82 -35.85
C LEU A 427 -41.04 27.83 -34.75
N ALA A 428 -42.00 28.64 -34.31
CA ALA A 428 -41.83 29.58 -33.21
C ALA A 428 -41.46 28.83 -31.91
N GLY A 429 -42.13 27.72 -31.59
CA GLY A 429 -41.79 26.87 -30.45
C GLY A 429 -40.37 26.29 -30.55
N MET A 430 -39.94 25.85 -31.74
CA MET A 430 -38.56 25.38 -31.98
C MET A 430 -37.50 26.48 -31.86
N ILE A 431 -37.85 27.75 -32.12
CA ILE A 431 -36.96 28.90 -31.92
C ILE A 431 -36.92 29.28 -30.44
N LEU A 432 -38.08 29.42 -29.80
CA LEU A 432 -38.20 29.91 -28.43
C LEU A 432 -37.79 28.86 -27.37
N LYS A 433 -37.96 27.56 -27.65
CA LYS A 433 -37.63 26.43 -26.75
C LYS A 433 -37.12 25.23 -27.53
N ASN A 434 -35.90 25.36 -28.07
CA ASN A 434 -35.26 24.26 -28.80
C ASN A 434 -34.77 23.15 -27.85
N LYS A 435 -34.75 21.90 -28.33
CA LYS A 435 -34.16 20.75 -27.60
C LYS A 435 -32.64 20.84 -27.51
N ASP A 436 -31.99 21.45 -28.51
CA ASP A 436 -30.59 21.84 -28.45
C ASP A 436 -30.51 23.27 -27.92
N THR A 437 -30.11 23.43 -26.66
CA THR A 437 -30.14 24.72 -25.97
C THR A 437 -29.34 25.80 -26.69
N LYS A 438 -28.24 25.42 -27.37
CA LYS A 438 -27.39 26.32 -28.18
C LYS A 438 -28.06 26.83 -29.47
N LYS A 439 -29.21 26.27 -29.85
CA LYS A 439 -29.98 26.67 -31.05
C LYS A 439 -31.30 27.36 -30.69
N GLY A 440 -31.69 27.37 -29.41
CA GLY A 440 -32.86 28.08 -28.93
C GLY A 440 -32.53 29.52 -28.55
N GLN A 441 -33.53 30.40 -28.63
CA GLN A 441 -33.44 31.76 -28.11
C GLN A 441 -33.77 31.84 -26.61
N GLN A 442 -34.24 30.74 -25.99
CA GLN A 442 -34.67 30.74 -24.59
C GLN A 442 -33.56 31.19 -23.64
N GLU A 443 -32.38 30.57 -23.69
CA GLU A 443 -31.29 30.87 -22.76
C GLU A 443 -30.75 32.28 -22.97
N ILE A 444 -30.73 32.78 -24.22
CA ILE A 444 -30.32 34.14 -24.56
C ILE A 444 -31.31 35.16 -23.99
N TYR A 445 -32.62 34.93 -24.16
CA TYR A 445 -33.67 35.78 -23.63
C TYR A 445 -33.72 35.77 -22.09
N THR A 446 -33.64 34.59 -21.48
CA THR A 446 -33.57 34.43 -20.02
C THR A 446 -32.30 35.07 -19.44
N TRP A 447 -31.17 34.98 -20.14
CA TRP A 447 -29.95 35.68 -19.74
C TRP A 447 -30.12 37.21 -19.79
N TRP A 448 -30.72 37.74 -20.86
CA TRP A 448 -30.99 39.17 -20.99
C TRP A 448 -31.90 39.68 -19.88
N MET A 449 -33.06 39.03 -19.66
CA MET A 449 -34.06 39.37 -18.63
C MET A 449 -33.55 39.22 -17.17
N HIS A 450 -32.34 38.72 -16.94
CA HIS A 450 -31.74 38.55 -15.62
C HIS A 450 -30.44 39.35 -15.42
N ASN A 451 -29.89 39.96 -16.47
CA ASN A 451 -28.62 40.70 -16.41
C ASN A 451 -28.71 42.15 -16.93
N GLU A 452 -29.89 42.57 -17.40
CA GLU A 452 -30.38 43.96 -17.36
C GLU A 452 -31.41 44.12 -16.23
#